data_AF-A0A8X6V0F0-F1
#
_entry.id   AF-A0A8X6V0F0-F1
#
_cell.length_a   1.000
_cell.length_b   1.000
_cell.length_c   1.000
_cell.angle_alpha   90.00
_cell.angle_beta   90.00
_cell.angle_gamma   90.00
#
_symmetry.space_group_name_H-M   'P 1'
#
loop_
_entity.id
_entity.type
_entity.pdbx_description
1 polymer ?
#
loop_
_entity_poly.entity_id
_entity_poly.type
_entity_poly.pdbx_seq_one_letter_code
_entity_poly.pdbx_strand_id
1 'polypeptide(L)'
;MVWGAIVYISWSPLALIRSTMTVHRYAQNILQTHVLPLVQQFSGARFQQVNDEPHTARVSQDCSRTVTTLPWSSRSPDLSPIESIWDDFRRLVGHSMSLKN
;
A
#
# COMPACT_ATOMS: atom_id res chain seq x y z
N MET A 1 0.12 -9.69 -8.09
CA MET A 1 0.64 -8.47 -7.42
C MET A 1 0.48 -8.64 -5.93
N VAL A 2 1.29 -7.99 -5.11
CA VAL A 2 1.11 -7.95 -3.64
C VAL A 2 0.91 -6.50 -3.22
N TRP A 3 0.17 -6.29 -2.14
CA TRP A 3 0.03 -5.00 -1.48
C TRP A 3 0.43 -5.14 -0.02
N GLY A 4 1.03 -4.10 0.52
CA GLY A 4 1.38 -4.01 1.93
C GLY A 4 1.52 -2.56 2.34
N ALA A 5 1.44 -2.32 3.65
CA ALA A 5 1.68 -1.04 4.27
C ALA A 5 2.66 -1.20 5.42
N ILE A 6 3.38 -0.12 5.71
CA ILE A 6 4.28 -0.03 6.86
C ILE A 6 3.85 1.15 7.73
N VAL A 7 4.16 1.05 9.01
CA VAL A 7 4.08 2.14 9.98
C VAL A 7 5.37 2.13 10.81
N TYR A 8 5.68 3.22 11.50
CA TYR A 8 6.95 3.35 12.23
C TYR A 8 7.30 2.16 13.13
N ILE A 9 6.31 1.55 13.80
CA ILE A 9 6.51 0.44 14.75
C ILE A 9 6.03 -0.93 14.26
N SER A 10 5.49 -1.06 13.04
CA SER A 10 4.88 -2.31 12.57
C SER A 10 4.67 -2.32 11.05
N TRP A 11 4.09 -3.40 10.52
CA TRP A 11 3.69 -3.52 9.11
C TRP A 11 2.36 -4.28 9.00
N SER A 12 1.67 -4.11 7.87
CA SER A 12 0.49 -4.91 7.56
C SER A 12 0.89 -6.29 7.06
N PRO A 13 0.01 -7.31 7.18
CA PRO A 13 0.12 -8.50 6.37
C PRO A 13 0.22 -8.15 4.87
N LEU A 14 0.91 -8.98 4.09
CA LEU A 14 0.95 -8.85 2.64
C LEU A 14 -0.35 -9.40 2.02
N ALA A 15 -1.10 -8.53 1.35
CA ALA A 15 -2.31 -8.88 0.64
C ALA A 15 -1.97 -9.36 -0.77
N LEU A 16 -2.28 -10.63 -1.08
CA LEU A 16 -2.10 -11.18 -2.42
C LEU A 16 -3.25 -10.73 -3.34
N ILE A 17 -2.90 -10.00 -4.39
CA ILE A 17 -3.81 -9.52 -5.42
C ILE A 17 -3.69 -10.45 -6.63
N ARG A 18 -4.70 -11.32 -6.76
CA ARG A 18 -4.77 -12.38 -7.79
C ARG A 18 -5.28 -11.90 -9.15
N SER A 19 -5.78 -10.67 -9.26
CA SER A 19 -6.34 -10.09 -10.48
C SER A 19 -5.88 -8.65 -10.67
N THR A 20 -6.19 -8.02 -11.80
CA THR A 20 -5.97 -6.57 -11.99
C THR A 20 -6.62 -5.77 -10.87
N MET A 21 -5.89 -4.76 -10.36
CA MET A 21 -6.40 -3.83 -9.35
C MET A 21 -7.36 -2.86 -10.01
N THR A 22 -8.65 -2.97 -9.70
CA THR A 22 -9.66 -1.99 -10.10
C THR A 22 -9.94 -1.03 -8.95
N VAL A 23 -10.49 0.14 -9.26
CA VAL A 23 -10.99 1.11 -8.27
C VAL A 23 -11.85 0.49 -7.18
N HIS A 24 -12.79 -0.39 -7.55
CA HIS A 24 -13.68 -1.06 -6.58
C HIS A 24 -12.94 -2.06 -5.70
N ARG A 25 -12.01 -2.84 -6.28
CA ARG A 25 -11.18 -3.77 -5.52
C ARG A 25 -10.22 -3.03 -4.60
N TYR A 26 -9.70 -1.89 -5.03
CA TYR A 26 -8.89 -1.05 -4.17
C TYR A 26 -9.69 -0.58 -2.95
N ALA A 27 -10.89 -0.04 -3.16
CA ALA A 27 -11.75 0.38 -2.06
C ALA A 27 -12.11 -0.78 -1.11
N GLN A 28 -12.60 -1.90 -1.62
CA GLN A 28 -13.09 -3.00 -0.78
C GLN A 28 -11.95 -3.83 -0.17
N ASN A 29 -11.02 -4.28 -1.00
CA ASN A 29 -10.02 -5.26 -0.60
C ASN A 29 -8.78 -4.62 0.02
N ILE A 30 -8.51 -3.35 -0.27
CA ILE A 30 -7.33 -2.66 0.28
C ILE A 30 -7.74 -1.62 1.32
N LEU A 31 -8.56 -0.64 0.96
CA LEU A 31 -8.90 0.44 1.88
C LEU A 31 -9.72 -0.06 3.07
N GLN A 32 -10.84 -0.74 2.84
CA GLN A 32 -11.69 -1.23 3.92
C GLN A 32 -11.05 -2.34 4.74
N THR A 33 -10.39 -3.28 4.07
CA THR A 33 -9.89 -4.49 4.73
C THR A 33 -8.56 -4.25 5.45
N HIS A 34 -7.69 -3.37 4.93
CA HIS A 34 -6.33 -3.22 5.45
C HIS A 34 -6.02 -1.80 5.93
N VAL A 35 -6.36 -0.76 5.17
CA VAL A 35 -5.95 0.62 5.51
C VAL A 35 -6.76 1.20 6.67
N LEU A 36 -8.09 1.11 6.61
CA LEU A 36 -8.96 1.67 7.66
C LEU A 36 -8.64 1.10 9.04
N PRO A 37 -8.55 -0.23 9.24
CA PRO A 37 -8.21 -0.78 10.56
C PRO A 37 -6.82 -0.36 11.03
N LEU A 38 -5.84 -0.33 10.11
CA LEU A 38 -4.47 0.02 10.45
C LEU A 38 -4.36 1.49 10.90
N VAL A 39 -4.97 2.42 10.17
CA VAL A 39 -4.96 3.84 10.55
C VAL A 39 -5.69 4.07 11.87
N GLN A 40 -6.81 3.38 12.11
CA GLN A 40 -7.55 3.48 13.38
C GLN A 40 -6.76 2.95 14.57
N GLN A 41 -5.86 1.99 14.36
CA GLN A 41 -4.99 1.45 15.41
C GLN A 41 -3.92 2.45 15.87
N PHE A 42 -3.48 3.36 14.99
CA PHE A 42 -2.39 4.30 15.28
C PHE A 42 -2.90 5.75 15.30
N SER A 43 -3.14 6.27 16.50
CA SER A 43 -3.59 7.66 16.67
C SER A 43 -2.63 8.65 16.00
N GLY A 44 -3.18 9.60 15.23
CA GLY A 44 -2.41 10.59 14.48
C GLY A 44 -1.75 10.08 13.20
N ALA A 45 -1.96 8.82 12.81
CA ALA A 45 -1.40 8.29 11.57
C ALA A 45 -1.96 9.01 10.34
N ARG A 46 -1.08 9.23 9.36
CA ARG A 46 -1.44 9.76 8.04
C ARG A 46 -1.15 8.69 7.00
N PHE A 47 -2.11 8.43 6.14
CA PHE A 47 -1.97 7.42 5.10
C PHE A 47 -1.25 8.01 3.89
N GLN A 48 -0.11 7.43 3.51
CA GLN A 48 0.63 7.80 2.30
C GLN A 48 0.35 6.76 1.20
N GLN A 49 0.02 7.23 0.01
CA GLN A 49 -0.16 6.42 -1.20
C GLN A 49 0.28 7.23 -2.42
N VAL A 50 0.60 6.57 -3.53
CA VAL A 50 0.84 7.24 -4.83
C VAL A 50 -0.49 7.75 -5.40
N ASN A 51 -0.48 8.84 -6.18
CA ASN A 51 -1.70 9.46 -6.73
C ASN A 51 -2.10 8.87 -8.09
N ASP A 52 -2.19 7.55 -8.19
CA ASP A 52 -2.58 6.89 -9.44
C ASP A 52 -4.12 6.77 -9.57
N GLU A 53 -4.59 6.48 -10.78
CA GLU A 53 -6.02 6.46 -11.15
C GLU A 53 -6.93 5.65 -10.20
N PRO A 54 -6.53 4.48 -9.64
CA PRO A 54 -7.38 3.79 -8.67
C PRO A 54 -7.44 4.44 -7.28
N HIS A 55 -6.43 5.22 -6.91
CA HIS A 55 -6.31 5.82 -5.58
C HIS A 55 -7.05 7.16 -5.48
N THR A 56 -7.15 7.88 -6.60
CA THR A 56 -7.77 9.21 -6.69
C THR A 56 -9.23 9.16 -7.12
N ALA A 57 -9.73 7.99 -7.55
CA ALA A 57 -11.13 7.84 -7.91
C ALA A 57 -12.08 8.12 -6.75
N ARG A 58 -13.26 8.65 -7.08
CA ARG A 58 -14.29 9.03 -6.10
C ARG A 58 -14.65 7.92 -5.12
N VAL A 59 -14.80 6.68 -5.59
CA VAL A 59 -15.11 5.53 -4.73
C VAL A 59 -14.03 5.28 -3.67
N SER A 60 -12.76 5.47 -4.05
CA SER A 60 -11.62 5.32 -3.15
C SER A 60 -11.57 6.47 -2.14
N GLN A 61 -11.80 7.70 -2.59
CA GLN A 61 -11.86 8.89 -1.73
C GLN A 61 -13.02 8.81 -0.72
N ASP A 62 -14.21 8.37 -1.16
CA ASP A 62 -15.36 8.20 -0.29
C ASP A 62 -15.09 7.10 0.75
N CYS A 63 -14.42 6.00 0.34
CA CYS A 63 -14.02 4.93 1.25
C CYS A 63 -12.99 5.38 2.30
N SER A 64 -12.04 6.24 1.91
CA SER A 64 -10.99 6.75 2.81
C SER A 64 -11.32 8.10 3.42
N ARG A 65 -12.59 8.54 3.40
CA ARG A 65 -12.98 9.90 3.85
C ARG A 65 -12.62 10.20 5.31
N THR A 66 -12.59 9.17 6.16
CA THR A 66 -12.22 9.28 7.58
C THR A 66 -10.71 9.20 7.82
N VAL A 67 -9.92 8.92 6.78
CA VAL A 67 -8.47 8.78 6.86
C VAL A 67 -7.81 10.08 6.46
N THR A 68 -6.92 10.58 7.32
CA THR A 68 -6.06 11.70 6.93
C THR A 68 -5.01 11.19 5.94
N THR A 69 -5.15 11.56 4.67
CA THR A 69 -4.16 11.22 3.63
C THR A 69 -3.01 12.24 3.64
N LEU A 70 -1.77 11.77 3.49
CA LEU A 70 -0.60 12.61 3.30
C LEU A 70 -0.56 13.06 1.82
N PRO A 71 -0.53 14.37 1.52
CA PRO A 71 -0.30 14.83 0.16
C PRO A 71 1.06 14.31 -0.32
N TRP A 72 1.05 13.50 -1.37
CA TRP A 72 2.26 12.87 -1.91
C TRP A 72 2.34 13.06 -3.41
N SER A 73 3.54 13.12 -3.98
CA SER A 73 3.73 13.25 -5.42
C SER A 73 4.04 11.88 -6.04
N SER A 74 3.32 11.48 -7.10
CA SER A 74 3.65 10.26 -7.85
C SER A 74 5.01 10.34 -8.56
N ARG A 75 5.64 11.52 -8.60
CA ARG A 75 6.95 11.74 -9.24
C ARG A 75 8.14 11.49 -8.31
N SER A 76 7.89 11.15 -7.05
CA SER A 76 8.96 10.91 -6.06
C SER A 76 8.71 9.60 -5.30
N PRO A 77 8.70 8.45 -6.02
CA PRO A 77 8.56 7.14 -5.37
C PRO A 77 9.74 6.82 -4.45
N ASP A 78 10.94 7.27 -4.81
CA ASP A 78 12.20 7.12 -4.05
C ASP A 78 12.14 7.72 -2.64
N LEU A 79 11.30 8.73 -2.43
CA LEU A 79 11.09 9.34 -1.12
C LEU A 79 10.16 8.52 -0.22
N SER A 80 9.54 7.45 -0.72
CA SER A 80 8.69 6.58 0.10
C SER A 80 9.52 5.48 0.77
N PRO A 81 9.50 5.38 2.12
CA PRO A 81 10.28 4.36 2.82
C PRO A 81 9.93 2.92 2.43
N ILE A 82 8.71 2.68 1.93
CA ILE A 82 8.26 1.35 1.52
C ILE A 82 8.94 0.86 0.23
N GLU A 83 9.39 1.77 -0.65
CA GLU A 83 10.06 1.38 -1.90
C GLU A 83 11.41 0.72 -1.61
N SER A 84 12.16 1.22 -0.63
CA SER A 84 13.41 0.57 -0.20
C SER A 84 13.15 -0.85 0.32
N ILE A 85 12.06 -1.06 1.07
CA ILE A 85 11.69 -2.38 1.57
C ILE A 85 11.28 -3.31 0.41
N TRP A 86 10.57 -2.79 -0.58
CA TRP A 86 10.24 -3.56 -1.78
C TRP A 86 11.48 -3.95 -2.58
N ASP A 87 12.47 -3.08 -2.67
CA ASP A 87 13.74 -3.39 -3.33
C ASP A 87 14.50 -4.52 -2.62
N ASP A 88 14.60 -4.47 -1.30
CA ASP A 88 15.19 -5.56 -0.52
C ASP A 88 14.40 -6.87 -0.68
N PHE A 89 13.07 -6.79 -0.65
CA PHE A 89 12.21 -7.95 -0.85
C PHE A 89 12.41 -8.58 -2.24
N ARG A 90 12.47 -7.76 -3.30
CA ARG A 90 12.75 -8.22 -4.68
C ARG A 90 14.11 -8.90 -4.77
N ARG A 91 15.14 -8.37 -4.10
CA ARG A 91 16.47 -8.98 -4.06
C ARG A 91 16.43 -10.33 -3.36
N LEU A 92 15.78 -10.45 -2.21
CA LEU A 92 15.68 -11.71 -1.47
C LEU A 92 14.95 -12.79 -2.28
N VAL A 93 13.82 -12.45 -2.89
CA VAL A 93 13.05 -13.39 -3.72
C VAL A 93 13.82 -13.76 -4.99
N GLY A 94 14.44 -12.79 -5.65
CA GLY A 94 15.25 -13.02 -6.85
C GLY A 94 16.45 -13.94 -6.61
N HIS A 95 17.16 -13.77 -5.49
CA HIS A 95 18.24 -14.69 -5.09
C HIS A 95 17.71 -16.09 -4.74
N SER A 96 16.54 -16.18 -4.09
CA SER A 96 15.91 -17.45 -3.73
C SER A 96 15.51 -18.31 -4.94
N MET A 97 15.14 -17.68 -6.06
CA MET A 97 14.84 -18.38 -7.30
C MET A 97 16.10 -18.86 -8.04
N SER A 98 17.22 -18.16 -7.91
CA SER A 98 18.51 -18.54 -8.54
C SER A 98 19.15 -19.78 -7.89
N LEU A 99 18.95 -19.97 -6.59
CA LEU A 99 19.51 -21.10 -5.83
C LEU A 99 18.70 -22.41 -5.96
N LYS A 100 17.59 -22.40 -6.72
CA LYS A 100 16.72 -23.57 -6.93
C LYS A 100 16.86 -24.20 -8.33
N ASN A 101 17.83 -23.75 -9.14
CA ASN A 101 18.15 -24.32 -10.44
C ASN A 101 19.49 -25.06 -10.43
#